data_AF-K8ERT5-F1
#
_entry.id   AF-K8ERT5-F1
#
_cell.length_a   1.000
_cell.length_b   1.000
_cell.length_c   1.000
_cell.angle_alpha   90.00
_cell.angle_beta   90.00
_cell.angle_gamma   90.00
#
_symmetry.space_group_name_H-M   'P 1'
#
loop_
_entity.id
_entity.type
_entity.pdbx_description
1 polymer ?
#
loop_
_entity_poly.entity_id
_entity_poly.type
_entity_poly.pdbx_seq_one_letter_code
_entity_poly.pdbx_strand_id
1 'polypeptide(L)'
;MRNIALLYKNLHSRFISVPYILATLFLFLTMRKYVSPKDGNLREFQSEKIAVIYSYGENLGNGGIIDESNLSFLIQVGIRGNVPGTRDPNDKVDYIIVANGYKCTPCDNILPKVLSLPELRGKESGWVTVLRRRNLGMDFGGFMYAIQWIQMYRRGKYKYYIFLNSSLRGPFMPKWTPENFHFTDVLIDRMRKNENLKLMGSYISCLPEIEPKPGPVMESLFFALDYLSLAHLVSVGIFDPQKAKRDSILSSEYRLLSEILSRGWSADTLLARYRANIDWTRKVHHSCNDNRHSSRRGALEGDISVNIYEAIFVKITWCVRAKEVAVTSKWLLQLSNDYDGTEGTFDRLGYENGISIGGTSGKNGTLRPDVPQDGCYIGDTSDILFG
;
A
#
# COMPACT_ATOMS: atom_id res chain seq x y z
N MET A 1 39.08 -18.94 48.35
CA MET A 1 38.10 -19.57 47.45
C MET A 1 36.79 -18.77 47.39
N ARG A 2 36.84 -17.52 46.91
CA ARG A 2 35.66 -16.63 46.79
C ARG A 2 35.51 -15.97 45.41
N ASN A 3 36.24 -16.47 44.39
CA ASN A 3 36.25 -15.89 43.03
C ASN A 3 35.75 -16.83 41.91
N ILE A 4 35.11 -17.96 42.24
CA ILE A 4 34.51 -18.86 41.22
C ILE A 4 32.98 -18.69 41.12
N ALA A 5 32.33 -18.14 42.16
CA ALA A 5 30.87 -17.96 42.20
C ALA A 5 30.35 -16.76 41.38
N LEU A 6 31.21 -15.79 41.02
CA LEU A 6 30.80 -14.63 40.19
C LEU A 6 30.88 -14.89 38.68
N LEU A 7 31.63 -15.90 38.23
CA LEU A 7 31.65 -16.29 36.81
C LEU A 7 30.43 -17.13 36.40
N TYR A 8 29.79 -17.82 37.34
CA TYR A 8 28.63 -18.67 37.02
C TYR A 8 27.28 -17.92 36.94
N LYS A 9 27.19 -16.69 37.46
CA LYS A 9 25.95 -15.89 37.40
C LYS A 9 25.80 -15.04 36.13
N ASN A 10 26.85 -14.92 35.31
CA ASN A 10 26.84 -14.10 34.09
C ASN A 10 26.82 -14.87 32.76
N LEU A 11 26.76 -16.21 32.78
CA LEU A 11 26.72 -17.04 31.58
C LEU A 11 25.33 -17.58 31.19
N HIS A 12 24.28 -17.25 31.96
CA HIS A 12 22.91 -17.71 31.69
C HIS A 12 21.97 -16.68 31.04
N SER A 13 22.47 -15.51 30.62
CA SER A 13 21.64 -14.49 29.94
C SER A 13 21.84 -14.38 28.42
N ARG A 14 22.66 -15.24 27.79
CA ARG A 14 22.98 -15.12 26.35
C ARG A 14 23.03 -16.43 25.55
N PHE A 15 22.22 -17.42 25.92
CA PHE A 15 21.96 -18.55 25.03
C PHE A 15 20.49 -18.56 24.64
N ILE A 16 20.17 -17.92 23.51
CA ILE A 16 19.03 -18.36 22.72
C ILE A 16 19.34 -19.81 22.40
N SER A 17 18.58 -20.72 22.97
CA SER A 17 18.86 -22.13 22.93
C SER A 17 18.95 -22.58 21.46
N VAL A 18 20.06 -23.23 21.11
CA VAL A 18 20.36 -23.80 19.79
C VAL A 18 19.17 -24.57 19.17
N PRO A 19 18.30 -25.27 19.94
CA PRO A 19 17.08 -25.87 19.41
C PRO A 19 16.08 -24.88 18.80
N TYR A 20 15.98 -23.63 19.31
CA TYR A 20 15.07 -22.62 18.76
C TYR A 20 15.58 -22.02 17.45
N ILE A 21 16.91 -21.85 17.33
CA ILE A 21 17.54 -21.40 16.08
C ILE A 21 17.39 -22.49 15.02
N LEU A 22 17.60 -23.76 15.38
CA LEU A 22 17.38 -24.89 14.49
C LEU A 22 15.90 -25.06 14.13
N ALA A 23 14.96 -24.87 15.05
CA ALA A 23 13.53 -24.94 14.76
C ALA A 23 13.06 -23.81 13.83
N THR A 24 13.58 -22.59 14.00
CA THR A 24 13.29 -21.47 13.08
C THR A 24 13.96 -21.69 11.72
N LEU A 25 15.23 -22.11 11.65
CA LEU A 25 15.89 -22.46 10.38
C LEU A 25 15.19 -23.63 9.68
N PHE A 26 14.75 -24.64 10.42
CA PHE A 26 14.03 -25.79 9.87
C PHE A 26 12.64 -25.38 9.39
N LEU A 27 11.91 -24.49 10.08
CA LEU A 27 10.69 -23.87 9.56
C LEU A 27 10.99 -23.07 8.29
N PHE A 28 11.99 -22.19 8.28
CA PHE A 28 12.34 -21.38 7.11
C PHE A 28 12.73 -22.25 5.89
N LEU A 29 13.49 -23.32 6.10
CA LEU A 29 13.94 -24.23 5.03
C LEU A 29 12.84 -25.19 4.54
N THR A 30 12.00 -25.71 5.44
CA THR A 30 10.83 -26.52 5.05
C THR A 30 9.77 -25.67 4.36
N MET A 31 9.59 -24.42 4.79
CA MET A 31 8.64 -23.48 4.17
C MET A 31 9.08 -23.03 2.76
N ARG A 32 10.39 -22.85 2.50
CA ARG A 32 10.89 -22.62 1.13
C ARG A 32 10.63 -23.81 0.19
N LYS A 33 10.68 -25.04 0.70
CA LYS A 33 10.29 -26.24 -0.07
C LYS A 33 8.81 -26.27 -0.44
N TYR A 34 7.93 -25.70 0.38
CA TYR A 34 6.48 -25.65 0.12
C TYR A 34 6.07 -24.56 -0.89
N VAL A 35 6.90 -23.53 -1.09
CA VAL A 35 6.64 -22.45 -2.07
C VAL A 35 7.28 -22.73 -3.43
N SER A 36 8.20 -23.69 -3.52
CA SER A 36 8.79 -24.11 -4.80
C SER A 36 7.72 -24.79 -5.67
N PRO A 37 7.42 -24.27 -6.87
CA PRO A 37 6.48 -24.88 -7.79
C PRO A 37 7.12 -26.12 -8.41
N LYS A 38 7.08 -27.24 -7.69
CA LYS A 38 7.42 -28.56 -8.29
C LYS A 38 6.29 -29.09 -9.17
N ASP A 39 5.10 -28.52 -9.07
CA ASP A 39 3.94 -28.95 -9.84
C ASP A 39 3.54 -27.83 -10.80
N GLY A 40 4.04 -27.91 -12.04
CA GLY A 40 3.68 -27.04 -13.16
C GLY A 40 2.23 -27.20 -13.66
N ASN A 41 1.33 -27.73 -12.83
CA ASN A 41 -0.09 -27.68 -13.12
C ASN A 41 -0.62 -26.35 -12.60
N LEU A 42 -0.89 -25.42 -13.53
CA LEU A 42 -1.81 -24.32 -13.34
C LEU A 42 -3.07 -24.88 -12.67
N ARG A 43 -3.19 -24.73 -11.35
CA ARG A 43 -4.46 -25.04 -10.69
C ARG A 43 -5.49 -24.11 -11.29
N GLU A 44 -6.54 -24.69 -11.84
CA GLU A 44 -7.75 -23.96 -12.18
C GLU A 44 -8.27 -23.35 -10.88
N PHE A 45 -8.07 -22.04 -10.70
CA PHE A 45 -8.54 -21.35 -9.52
C PHE A 45 -10.07 -21.45 -9.50
N GLN A 46 -10.63 -21.97 -8.42
CA GLN A 46 -12.09 -22.09 -8.26
C GLN A 46 -12.80 -20.72 -8.31
N SER A 47 -12.06 -19.63 -8.06
CA SER A 47 -12.55 -18.25 -8.18
C SER A 47 -11.39 -17.28 -8.38
N GLU A 48 -11.65 -16.12 -9.00
CA GLU A 48 -10.66 -15.02 -9.12
C GLU A 48 -10.60 -14.14 -7.86
N LYS A 49 -10.67 -14.75 -6.67
CA LYS A 49 -10.59 -14.01 -5.40
C LYS A 49 -9.27 -13.25 -5.28
N ILE A 50 -9.34 -12.10 -4.63
CA ILE A 50 -8.26 -11.14 -4.44
C ILE A 50 -7.97 -11.03 -2.94
N ALA A 51 -6.70 -11.16 -2.55
CA ALA A 51 -6.25 -10.82 -1.20
C ALA A 51 -5.66 -9.41 -1.18
N VAL A 52 -6.26 -8.51 -0.40
CA VAL A 52 -5.70 -7.18 -0.10
C VAL A 52 -4.94 -7.28 1.22
N ILE A 53 -3.61 -7.25 1.15
CA ILE A 53 -2.69 -7.38 2.27
C ILE A 53 -2.22 -5.98 2.67
N TYR A 54 -2.66 -5.51 3.82
CA TYR A 54 -2.30 -4.20 4.36
C TYR A 54 -1.28 -4.36 5.49
N SER A 55 -0.06 -3.91 5.28
CA SER A 55 0.97 -3.89 6.31
C SER A 55 0.92 -2.60 7.11
N TYR A 56 0.55 -2.75 8.38
CA TYR A 56 0.29 -1.65 9.31
C TYR A 56 1.36 -1.55 10.37
N GLY A 57 1.85 -0.34 10.67
CA GLY A 57 2.74 -0.10 11.80
C GLY A 57 2.34 1.16 12.55
N GLU A 58 1.79 1.02 13.75
CA GLU A 58 1.39 2.16 14.57
C GLU A 58 2.58 2.68 15.39
N ASN A 59 2.96 3.96 15.20
CA ASN A 59 4.05 4.60 15.96
C ASN A 59 5.43 3.89 15.85
N LEU A 60 5.66 3.14 14.76
CA LEU A 60 6.87 2.34 14.56
C LEU A 60 7.79 2.86 13.44
N GLY A 61 7.53 4.09 12.96
CA GLY A 61 8.27 4.75 11.90
C GLY A 61 7.85 6.22 11.75
N ASN A 62 8.10 6.79 10.57
CA ASN A 62 7.87 8.22 10.30
C ASN A 62 6.38 8.62 10.20
N GLY A 63 5.44 7.66 10.11
CA GLY A 63 4.03 7.96 9.93
C GLY A 63 3.28 8.25 11.23
N GLY A 64 3.61 7.60 12.35
CA GLY A 64 3.00 7.91 13.65
C GLY A 64 1.47 7.87 13.62
N ILE A 65 0.82 8.95 14.06
CA ILE A 65 -0.64 9.13 14.05
C ILE A 65 -1.24 9.12 12.63
N ILE A 66 -0.44 9.42 11.60
CA ILE A 66 -0.87 9.40 10.21
C ILE A 66 -1.16 7.98 9.75
N ASP A 67 -0.35 6.99 10.16
CA ASP A 67 -0.58 5.58 9.84
C ASP A 67 -1.91 5.08 10.42
N GLU A 68 -2.22 5.49 11.66
CA GLU A 68 -3.51 5.23 12.31
C GLU A 68 -4.68 5.84 11.54
N SER A 69 -4.56 7.13 11.17
CA SER A 69 -5.58 7.83 10.36
C SER A 69 -5.79 7.15 9.00
N ASN A 70 -4.72 6.70 8.33
CA ASN A 70 -4.79 6.01 7.06
C ASN A 70 -5.57 4.69 7.13
N LEU A 71 -5.26 3.84 8.10
CA LEU A 71 -5.99 2.59 8.28
C LEU A 71 -7.44 2.84 8.71
N SER A 72 -7.68 3.86 9.55
CA SER A 72 -9.03 4.25 9.96
C SER A 72 -9.88 4.70 8.76
N PHE A 73 -9.28 5.43 7.83
CA PHE A 73 -9.90 5.82 6.57
C PHE A 73 -10.19 4.61 5.68
N LEU A 74 -9.20 3.72 5.47
CA LEU A 74 -9.41 2.51 4.69
C LEU A 74 -10.54 1.64 5.25
N ILE A 75 -10.64 1.51 6.57
CA ILE A 75 -11.71 0.75 7.22
C ILE A 75 -13.08 1.40 6.95
N GLN A 76 -13.20 2.71 7.17
CA GLN A 76 -14.48 3.42 7.05
C GLN A 76 -14.90 3.62 5.59
N VAL A 77 -13.97 3.75 4.66
CA VAL A 77 -14.27 4.11 3.25
C VAL A 77 -14.11 2.90 2.33
N GLY A 78 -12.97 2.22 2.40
CA GLY A 78 -12.66 1.06 1.55
C GLY A 78 -13.39 -0.21 1.99
N ILE A 79 -13.25 -0.60 3.26
CA ILE A 79 -13.79 -1.87 3.79
C ILE A 79 -15.31 -1.77 3.99
N ARG A 80 -15.84 -0.66 4.51
CA ARG A 80 -17.30 -0.46 4.60
C ARG A 80 -17.96 -0.58 3.23
N GLY A 81 -17.31 -0.06 2.19
CA GLY A 81 -17.67 -0.34 0.81
C GLY A 81 -18.94 0.36 0.32
N ASN A 82 -19.30 1.53 0.85
CA ASN A 82 -20.54 2.23 0.49
C ASN A 82 -20.34 3.52 -0.33
N VAL A 83 -19.10 3.88 -0.67
CA VAL A 83 -18.76 5.06 -1.49
C VAL A 83 -18.35 4.63 -2.93
N PRO A 84 -18.17 5.56 -3.89
CA PRO A 84 -17.77 5.20 -5.25
C PRO A 84 -16.53 4.32 -5.29
N GLY A 85 -16.55 3.27 -6.12
CA GLY A 85 -15.41 2.38 -6.33
C GLY A 85 -15.01 1.51 -5.14
N THR A 86 -15.75 1.47 -4.03
CA THR A 86 -15.43 0.60 -2.88
C THR A 86 -16.45 -0.52 -2.65
N ARG A 87 -17.55 -0.52 -3.39
CA ARG A 87 -18.52 -1.63 -3.37
C ARG A 87 -17.90 -2.88 -3.97
N ASP A 88 -18.04 -4.00 -3.25
CA ASP A 88 -17.67 -5.34 -3.71
C ASP A 88 -18.91 -6.24 -3.74
N PRO A 89 -19.78 -6.11 -4.76
CA PRO A 89 -21.04 -6.86 -4.83
C PRO A 89 -20.85 -8.35 -5.14
N ASN A 90 -19.67 -8.74 -5.63
CA ASN A 90 -19.36 -10.11 -6.02
C ASN A 90 -18.51 -10.84 -4.96
N ASP A 91 -18.33 -10.24 -3.79
CA ASP A 91 -17.50 -10.74 -2.69
C ASP A 91 -16.12 -11.23 -3.18
N LYS A 92 -15.49 -10.54 -4.12
CA LYS A 92 -14.21 -11.00 -4.70
C LYS A 92 -13.01 -10.63 -3.83
N VAL A 93 -13.15 -9.76 -2.83
CA VAL A 93 -12.03 -9.26 -2.03
C VAL A 93 -12.07 -9.76 -0.59
N ASP A 94 -10.95 -10.34 -0.14
CA ASP A 94 -10.67 -10.53 1.28
C ASP A 94 -9.54 -9.57 1.71
N TYR A 95 -9.66 -8.99 2.90
CA TYR A 95 -8.68 -8.10 3.51
C TYR A 95 -7.88 -8.81 4.60
N ILE A 96 -6.55 -8.69 4.55
CA ILE A 96 -5.64 -9.22 5.56
C ILE A 96 -4.80 -8.06 6.08
N ILE A 97 -5.14 -7.58 7.28
CA ILE A 97 -4.45 -6.48 7.94
C ILE A 97 -3.37 -7.08 8.85
N VAL A 98 -2.11 -6.77 8.58
CA VAL A 98 -0.97 -7.23 9.36
C VAL A 98 -0.44 -6.10 10.21
N ALA A 99 -0.75 -6.12 11.50
CA ALA A 99 -0.16 -5.23 12.48
C ALA A 99 1.28 -5.70 12.77
N ASN A 100 2.25 -4.92 12.27
CA ASN A 100 3.63 -4.97 12.70
C ASN A 100 3.70 -4.32 14.08
N GLY A 101 3.84 -5.12 15.13
CA GLY A 101 3.53 -4.72 16.50
C GLY A 101 2.21 -5.34 16.95
N TYR A 102 2.01 -5.41 18.27
CA TYR A 102 0.79 -6.00 18.83
C TYR A 102 -0.36 -4.99 18.96
N LYS A 103 -0.08 -3.70 18.74
CA LYS A 103 -1.06 -2.62 18.81
C LYS A 103 -1.67 -2.36 17.43
N CYS A 104 -3.00 -2.29 17.36
CA CYS A 104 -3.70 -1.77 16.19
C CYS A 104 -4.98 -1.06 16.61
N THR A 105 -4.87 0.23 16.93
CA THR A 105 -5.98 1.05 17.43
C THR A 105 -7.19 1.05 16.46
N PRO A 106 -7.02 1.18 15.12
CA PRO A 106 -8.16 1.11 14.20
C PRO A 106 -8.79 -0.29 14.13
N CYS A 107 -7.98 -1.35 14.26
CA CYS A 107 -8.47 -2.73 14.28
C CYS A 107 -9.29 -3.02 15.54
N ASP A 108 -8.94 -2.40 16.67
CA ASP A 108 -9.56 -2.65 17.97
C ASP A 108 -10.82 -1.80 18.16
N ASN A 109 -10.84 -0.58 17.63
CA ASN A 109 -11.89 0.42 17.94
C ASN A 109 -12.87 0.69 16.80
N ILE A 110 -12.40 0.66 15.54
CA ILE A 110 -13.18 1.11 14.38
C ILE A 110 -13.66 -0.09 13.58
N LEU A 111 -12.77 -1.04 13.29
CA LEU A 111 -13.09 -2.21 12.49
C LEU A 111 -14.28 -3.02 13.03
N PRO A 112 -14.38 -3.33 14.35
CA PRO A 112 -15.52 -4.11 14.85
C PRO A 112 -16.85 -3.38 14.68
N LYS A 113 -16.85 -2.04 14.78
CA LYS A 113 -18.04 -1.22 14.57
C LYS A 113 -18.48 -1.29 13.11
N VAL A 114 -17.56 -1.10 12.18
CA VAL A 114 -17.84 -1.21 10.74
C VAL A 114 -18.34 -2.62 10.40
N LEU A 115 -17.66 -3.67 10.86
CA LEU A 115 -18.07 -5.06 10.56
C LEU A 115 -19.41 -5.46 11.21
N SER A 116 -19.90 -4.72 12.21
CA SER A 116 -21.20 -4.96 12.84
C SER A 116 -22.39 -4.34 12.09
N LEU A 117 -22.11 -3.52 11.07
CA LEU A 117 -23.11 -2.82 10.30
C LEU A 117 -24.03 -3.80 9.53
N PRO A 118 -25.35 -3.55 9.46
CA PRO A 118 -26.30 -4.46 8.82
C PRO A 118 -25.97 -4.82 7.38
N GLU A 119 -25.46 -3.87 6.60
CA GLU A 119 -25.09 -4.04 5.19
C GLU A 119 -23.94 -5.04 4.97
N LEU A 120 -23.16 -5.36 6.00
CA LEU A 120 -22.04 -6.30 5.92
C LEU A 120 -22.36 -7.70 6.48
N ARG A 121 -23.56 -7.92 7.03
CA ARG A 121 -23.94 -9.20 7.67
C ARG A 121 -23.94 -10.41 6.73
N GLY A 122 -24.04 -10.20 5.42
CA GLY A 122 -24.04 -11.27 4.40
C GLY A 122 -22.64 -11.71 3.96
N LYS A 123 -21.57 -11.02 4.35
CA LYS A 123 -20.20 -11.32 3.90
C LYS A 123 -19.69 -12.64 4.49
N GLU A 124 -18.87 -13.35 3.70
CA GLU A 124 -18.22 -14.62 4.08
C GLU A 124 -17.42 -14.47 5.40
N SER A 125 -17.56 -15.42 6.33
CA SER A 125 -16.78 -15.37 7.59
C SER A 125 -15.27 -15.30 7.35
N GLY A 126 -14.62 -14.32 7.98
CA GLY A 126 -13.18 -14.09 7.85
C GLY A 126 -12.75 -13.42 6.55
N TRP A 127 -13.66 -12.77 5.81
CA TRP A 127 -13.32 -11.89 4.68
C TRP A 127 -12.46 -10.69 5.11
N VAL A 128 -12.47 -10.31 6.39
CA VAL A 128 -11.44 -9.46 7.00
C VAL A 128 -10.71 -10.26 8.09
N THR A 129 -9.39 -10.33 8.01
CA THR A 129 -8.52 -11.00 8.98
C THR A 129 -7.48 -10.02 9.52
N VAL A 130 -7.34 -9.96 10.85
CA VAL A 130 -6.29 -9.16 11.52
C VAL A 130 -5.22 -10.09 12.08
N LEU A 131 -3.99 -9.91 11.63
CA LEU A 131 -2.81 -10.65 12.06
C LEU A 131 -1.90 -9.72 12.87
N ARG A 132 -1.47 -10.16 14.05
CA ARG A 132 -0.53 -9.40 14.89
C ARG A 132 0.80 -10.13 14.97
N ARG A 133 1.90 -9.39 14.82
CA ARG A 133 3.26 -9.96 14.82
C ARG A 133 4.26 -9.03 15.45
N ARG A 134 5.46 -9.54 15.76
CA ARG A 134 6.60 -8.67 16.10
C ARG A 134 6.97 -7.81 14.89
N ASN A 135 7.31 -6.54 15.10
CA ASN A 135 7.83 -5.67 14.06
C ASN A 135 9.24 -6.09 13.64
N LEU A 136 9.35 -6.91 12.58
CA LEU A 136 10.59 -7.32 11.94
C LEU A 136 10.42 -7.30 10.42
N GLY A 137 11.38 -6.77 9.67
CA GLY A 137 11.27 -6.69 8.20
C GLY A 137 10.29 -5.65 7.68
N MET A 138 9.78 -4.76 8.54
CA MET A 138 8.88 -3.66 8.18
C MET A 138 7.66 -4.16 7.36
N ASP A 139 7.32 -3.47 6.28
CA ASP A 139 6.23 -3.79 5.37
C ASP A 139 6.40 -5.17 4.71
N PHE A 140 7.57 -5.46 4.13
CA PHE A 140 7.86 -6.77 3.52
C PHE A 140 7.75 -7.93 4.51
N GLY A 141 8.19 -7.73 5.76
CA GLY A 141 8.01 -8.71 6.82
C GLY A 141 6.54 -8.91 7.21
N GLY A 142 5.72 -7.86 7.14
CA GLY A 142 4.27 -7.97 7.28
C GLY A 142 3.63 -8.72 6.11
N PHE A 143 4.01 -8.40 4.88
CA PHE A 143 3.57 -9.11 3.67
C PHE A 143 3.89 -10.60 3.74
N MET A 144 5.11 -10.97 4.12
CA MET A 144 5.51 -12.36 4.27
C MET A 144 4.68 -13.09 5.32
N TYR A 145 4.36 -12.44 6.44
CA TYR A 145 3.54 -13.04 7.48
C TYR A 145 2.12 -13.35 6.99
N ALA A 146 1.51 -12.43 6.22
CA ALA A 146 0.23 -12.70 5.56
C ALA A 146 0.34 -13.83 4.55
N ILE A 147 1.37 -13.85 3.70
CA ILE A 147 1.60 -14.91 2.71
C ILE A 147 1.69 -16.28 3.40
N GLN A 148 2.45 -16.37 4.50
CA GLN A 148 2.58 -17.60 5.28
C GLN A 148 1.24 -18.05 5.88
N TRP A 149 0.47 -17.11 6.44
CA TRP A 149 -0.88 -17.40 6.94
C TRP A 149 -1.82 -17.89 5.84
N ILE A 150 -1.80 -17.25 4.66
CA ILE A 150 -2.59 -17.69 3.49
C ILE A 150 -2.19 -19.11 3.09
N GLN A 151 -0.90 -19.43 3.01
CA GLN A 151 -0.44 -20.77 2.65
C GLN A 151 -0.89 -21.85 3.66
N MET A 152 -1.03 -21.48 4.93
CA MET A 152 -1.44 -22.40 5.98
C MET A 152 -2.96 -22.58 6.05
N TYR A 153 -3.73 -21.49 5.92
CA TYR A 153 -5.16 -21.48 6.23
C TYR A 153 -6.07 -21.21 5.04
N ARG A 154 -5.55 -20.64 3.95
CA ARG A 154 -6.32 -20.22 2.75
C ARG A 154 -5.61 -20.63 1.45
N ARG A 155 -4.92 -21.78 1.45
CA ARG A 155 -4.06 -22.21 0.34
C ARG A 155 -4.86 -22.33 -0.96
N GLY A 156 -4.39 -21.64 -2.00
CA GLY A 156 -5.02 -21.67 -3.32
C GLY A 156 -6.33 -20.88 -3.42
N LYS A 157 -6.73 -20.12 -2.38
CA LYS A 157 -7.95 -19.30 -2.40
C LYS A 157 -7.84 -18.13 -3.38
N TYR A 158 -6.66 -17.49 -3.47
CA TYR A 158 -6.48 -16.21 -4.17
C TYR A 158 -5.70 -16.38 -5.48
N LYS A 159 -6.22 -15.78 -6.56
CA LYS A 159 -5.51 -15.66 -7.84
C LYS A 159 -4.61 -14.42 -7.87
N TYR A 160 -5.06 -13.35 -7.22
CA TYR A 160 -4.37 -12.06 -7.17
C TYR A 160 -4.12 -11.59 -5.74
N TYR A 161 -3.01 -10.88 -5.56
CA TYR A 161 -2.55 -10.38 -4.28
C TYR A 161 -2.20 -8.92 -4.45
N ILE A 162 -2.80 -8.06 -3.64
CA ILE A 162 -2.56 -6.62 -3.62
C ILE A 162 -1.90 -6.29 -2.29
N PHE A 163 -0.81 -5.53 -2.33
CA PHE A 163 0.00 -5.17 -1.18
C PHE A 163 -0.09 -3.66 -0.95
N LEU A 164 -0.39 -3.27 0.29
CA LEU A 164 -0.48 -1.88 0.74
C LEU A 164 0.36 -1.68 1.99
N ASN A 165 1.04 -0.54 2.11
CA ASN A 165 1.64 -0.11 3.37
C ASN A 165 0.85 1.02 4.03
N SER A 166 1.11 1.24 5.32
CA SER A 166 0.36 2.22 6.12
C SER A 166 0.61 3.68 5.80
N SER A 167 1.61 3.98 4.98
CA SER A 167 1.96 5.36 4.63
C SER A 167 1.02 5.99 3.59
N LEU A 168 0.10 5.19 3.04
CA LEU A 168 -0.84 5.57 2.00
C LEU A 168 -2.24 5.88 2.54
N ARG A 169 -2.86 6.95 2.02
CA ARG A 169 -4.29 7.26 2.19
C ARG A 169 -5.05 6.88 0.92
N GLY A 170 -6.20 6.23 1.07
CA GLY A 170 -7.07 5.85 -0.04
C GLY A 170 -8.03 4.70 0.35
N PRO A 171 -8.84 4.21 -0.58
CA PRO A 171 -8.84 4.53 -2.01
C PRO A 171 -9.57 5.85 -2.33
N PHE A 172 -9.06 6.62 -3.29
CA PHE A 172 -9.71 7.78 -3.88
C PHE A 172 -10.28 7.40 -5.24
N MET A 173 -11.60 7.19 -5.29
CA MET A 173 -12.28 6.77 -6.51
C MET A 173 -13.28 7.85 -6.95
N PRO A 174 -13.35 8.17 -8.24
CA PRO A 174 -14.26 9.19 -8.74
C PRO A 174 -15.71 8.68 -8.77
N LYS A 175 -16.69 9.58 -8.67
CA LYS A 175 -18.13 9.25 -8.70
C LYS A 175 -18.57 8.53 -9.99
N TRP A 176 -17.88 8.77 -11.11
CA TRP A 176 -18.15 8.10 -12.38
C TRP A 176 -17.60 6.67 -12.45
N THR A 177 -17.00 6.15 -11.37
CA THR A 177 -16.58 4.73 -11.29
C THR A 177 -17.82 3.82 -11.45
N PRO A 178 -17.79 2.83 -12.34
CA PRO A 178 -18.92 1.90 -12.51
C PRO A 178 -19.29 1.19 -11.20
N GLU A 179 -20.58 0.91 -10.98
CA GLU A 179 -21.06 0.33 -9.72
C GLU A 179 -20.47 -1.05 -9.40
N ASN A 180 -20.14 -1.83 -10.42
CA ASN A 180 -19.52 -3.14 -10.32
C ASN A 180 -17.99 -3.11 -10.30
N PHE A 181 -17.39 -1.91 -10.34
CA PHE A 181 -15.95 -1.71 -10.34
C PHE A 181 -15.47 -1.40 -8.92
N HIS A 182 -14.60 -2.26 -8.42
CA HIS A 182 -13.96 -2.11 -7.11
C HIS A 182 -12.56 -1.55 -7.30
N PHE A 183 -12.04 -0.78 -6.34
CA PHE A 183 -10.73 -0.11 -6.47
C PHE A 183 -9.58 -1.09 -6.76
N THR A 184 -9.72 -2.37 -6.41
CA THR A 184 -8.72 -3.40 -6.74
C THR A 184 -8.64 -3.67 -8.24
N ASP A 185 -9.73 -3.49 -8.98
CA ASP A 185 -9.78 -3.72 -10.43
C ASP A 185 -8.90 -2.73 -11.20
N VAL A 186 -8.53 -1.58 -10.63
CA VAL A 186 -7.59 -0.64 -11.29
C VAL A 186 -6.25 -1.31 -11.62
N LEU A 187 -5.81 -2.25 -10.77
CA LEU A 187 -4.59 -3.03 -11.00
C LEU A 187 -4.93 -4.34 -11.74
N ILE A 188 -5.96 -5.06 -11.26
CA ILE A 188 -6.22 -6.45 -11.68
C ILE A 188 -6.75 -6.55 -13.11
N ASP A 189 -7.57 -5.61 -13.59
CA ASP A 189 -8.14 -5.71 -14.94
C ASP A 189 -7.06 -5.63 -16.03
N ARG A 190 -5.96 -4.90 -15.79
CA ARG A 190 -4.81 -4.92 -16.71
C ARG A 190 -4.12 -6.28 -16.71
N MET A 191 -3.94 -6.88 -15.54
CA MET A 191 -3.32 -8.21 -15.40
C MET A 191 -4.20 -9.31 -16.00
N ARG A 192 -5.53 -9.18 -15.94
CA ARG A 192 -6.48 -10.08 -16.62
C ARG A 192 -6.36 -10.02 -18.14
N LYS A 193 -6.22 -8.81 -18.69
CA LYS A 193 -6.13 -8.57 -20.14
C LYS A 193 -4.78 -8.95 -20.74
N ASN A 194 -3.72 -8.97 -19.92
CA ASN A 194 -2.37 -9.32 -20.34
C ASN A 194 -1.78 -10.35 -19.36
N GLU A 195 -1.83 -11.63 -19.71
CA GLU A 195 -1.29 -12.69 -18.86
C GLU A 195 0.23 -12.58 -18.63
N ASN A 196 0.97 -11.87 -19.49
CA ASN A 196 2.39 -11.62 -19.28
C ASN A 196 2.65 -10.46 -18.29
N LEU A 197 1.62 -9.71 -17.89
CA LEU A 197 1.73 -8.66 -16.88
C LEU A 197 1.69 -9.28 -15.49
N LYS A 198 2.84 -9.36 -14.83
CA LYS A 198 3.03 -10.08 -13.57
C LYS A 198 3.24 -9.18 -12.36
N LEU A 199 3.38 -7.88 -12.58
CA LEU A 199 3.48 -6.86 -11.55
C LEU A 199 2.81 -5.57 -12.04
N MET A 200 1.83 -5.09 -11.31
CA MET A 200 1.14 -3.82 -11.58
C MET A 200 1.23 -2.95 -10.34
N GLY A 201 1.63 -1.68 -10.43
CA GLY A 201 1.70 -0.82 -9.24
C GLY A 201 1.39 0.64 -9.49
N SER A 202 1.10 1.39 -8.44
CA SER A 202 0.79 2.81 -8.55
C SER A 202 2.01 3.67 -8.91
N TYR A 203 3.22 3.22 -8.57
CA TYR A 203 4.42 4.05 -8.61
C TYR A 203 5.63 3.30 -9.16
N ILE A 204 6.16 3.76 -10.30
CA ILE A 204 7.48 3.36 -10.81
C ILE A 204 8.41 4.57 -10.75
N SER A 205 9.59 4.34 -10.19
CA SER A 205 10.70 5.30 -10.11
C SER A 205 11.90 4.79 -10.86
N CYS A 206 12.80 5.68 -11.29
CA CYS A 206 14.08 5.27 -11.86
C CYS A 206 15.21 5.76 -10.97
N LEU A 207 16.05 4.85 -10.52
CA LEU A 207 17.18 5.16 -9.66
C LEU A 207 18.37 5.64 -10.51
N PRO A 208 19.08 6.71 -10.08
CA PRO A 208 20.25 7.22 -10.80
C PRO A 208 21.46 6.28 -10.65
N GLU A 209 22.47 6.46 -11.51
CA GLU A 209 23.71 5.66 -11.52
C GLU A 209 24.50 5.66 -10.19
N ILE A 210 24.25 6.64 -9.32
CA ILE A 210 24.85 6.70 -7.98
C ILE A 210 24.24 5.68 -7.00
N GLU A 211 23.07 5.14 -7.31
CA GLU A 211 22.41 4.13 -6.47
C GLU A 211 23.02 2.74 -6.75
N PRO A 212 23.05 1.84 -5.75
CA PRO A 212 23.61 0.49 -5.93
C PRO A 212 22.91 -0.37 -7.00
N LYS A 213 21.68 0.00 -7.38
CA LYS A 213 20.85 -0.69 -8.37
C LYS A 213 20.15 0.37 -9.23
N PRO A 214 20.83 0.96 -10.23
CA PRO A 214 20.22 1.99 -11.07
C PRO A 214 19.14 1.40 -11.99
N GLY A 215 18.31 2.30 -12.53
CA GLY A 215 17.21 1.94 -13.44
C GLY A 215 15.86 1.82 -12.74
N PRO A 216 14.84 1.27 -13.42
CA PRO A 216 13.47 1.29 -12.94
C PRO A 216 13.28 0.38 -11.72
N VAL A 217 12.52 0.88 -10.74
CA VAL A 217 12.08 0.17 -9.55
C VAL A 217 10.60 0.42 -9.32
N MET A 218 9.89 -0.64 -8.92
CA MET A 218 8.52 -0.54 -8.45
C MET A 218 8.55 -0.18 -6.98
N GLU A 219 7.94 0.95 -6.59
CA GLU A 219 7.87 1.33 -5.19
C GLU A 219 6.88 0.41 -4.44
N SER A 220 7.23 -0.10 -3.26
CA SER A 220 6.44 -1.10 -2.52
C SER A 220 5.29 -0.46 -1.73
N LEU A 221 4.49 0.36 -2.42
CA LEU A 221 3.43 1.18 -1.85
C LEU A 221 2.06 0.56 -2.05
N PHE A 222 1.57 0.51 -3.28
CA PHE A 222 0.31 -0.13 -3.68
C PHE A 222 0.56 -0.87 -5.00
N PHE A 223 0.66 -2.19 -4.92
CA PHE A 223 0.99 -3.03 -6.08
C PHE A 223 0.29 -4.38 -6.02
N ALA A 224 0.17 -5.02 -7.18
CA ALA A 224 -0.48 -6.29 -7.39
C ALA A 224 0.46 -7.31 -8.03
N LEU A 225 0.30 -8.56 -7.61
CA LEU A 225 0.93 -9.75 -8.15
C LEU A 225 -0.17 -10.77 -8.45
N ASP A 226 0.07 -11.64 -9.44
CA ASP A 226 -0.72 -12.87 -9.55
C ASP A 226 -0.05 -13.98 -8.72
N TYR A 227 -0.72 -15.12 -8.61
CA TYR A 227 -0.19 -16.26 -7.87
C TYR A 227 1.19 -16.72 -8.36
N LEU A 228 1.43 -16.73 -9.68
CA LEU A 228 2.69 -17.22 -10.25
C LEU A 228 3.85 -16.30 -9.92
N SER A 229 3.64 -14.99 -10.06
CA SER A 229 4.65 -13.98 -9.77
C SER A 229 4.91 -13.87 -8.27
N LEU A 230 3.88 -13.97 -7.43
CA LEU A 230 4.05 -14.08 -5.99
C LEU A 230 4.89 -15.30 -5.60
N ALA A 231 4.56 -16.49 -6.10
CA ALA A 231 5.29 -17.72 -5.78
C ALA A 231 6.77 -17.61 -6.16
N HIS A 232 7.06 -17.04 -7.33
CA HIS A 232 8.43 -16.77 -7.75
C HIS A 232 9.15 -15.80 -6.79
N LEU A 233 8.55 -14.64 -6.49
CA LEU A 233 9.18 -13.63 -5.65
C LEU A 233 9.43 -14.12 -4.21
N VAL A 234 8.53 -14.95 -3.67
CA VAL A 234 8.76 -15.63 -2.39
C VAL A 234 9.92 -16.64 -2.49
N SER A 235 10.01 -17.40 -3.59
CA SER A 235 11.07 -18.40 -3.76
C SER A 235 12.48 -17.78 -3.80
N VAL A 236 12.61 -16.56 -4.35
CA VAL A 236 13.89 -15.83 -4.42
C VAL A 236 14.10 -14.87 -3.23
N GLY A 237 13.23 -14.94 -2.23
CA GLY A 237 13.38 -14.27 -0.94
C GLY A 237 13.08 -12.77 -0.94
N ILE A 238 12.28 -12.25 -1.90
CA ILE A 238 11.92 -10.82 -1.92
C ILE A 238 11.21 -10.39 -0.63
N PHE A 239 10.36 -11.26 -0.09
CA PHE A 239 9.61 -10.97 1.13
C PHE A 239 10.33 -11.42 2.41
N ASP A 240 11.57 -11.92 2.33
CA ASP A 240 12.27 -12.39 3.52
C ASP A 240 12.54 -11.22 4.48
N PRO A 241 12.18 -11.35 5.78
CA PRO A 241 12.23 -10.23 6.70
C PRO A 241 13.67 -9.83 6.98
N GLN A 242 13.99 -8.58 6.64
CA GLN A 242 15.30 -7.99 6.92
C GLN A 242 15.35 -7.34 8.30
N LYS A 243 16.55 -7.26 8.89
CA LYS A 243 16.75 -6.58 10.18
C LYS A 243 16.88 -5.07 10.01
N ALA A 244 17.62 -4.62 9.00
CA ALA A 244 17.88 -3.21 8.75
C ALA A 244 17.01 -2.67 7.61
N LYS A 245 16.63 -1.39 7.72
CA LYS A 245 15.80 -0.70 6.72
C LYS A 245 16.45 -0.71 5.33
N ARG A 246 17.73 -0.39 5.26
CA ARG A 246 18.51 -0.37 4.01
C ARG A 246 18.50 -1.73 3.32
N ASP A 247 18.67 -2.81 4.09
CA ASP A 247 18.67 -4.17 3.53
C ASP A 247 17.30 -4.52 2.96
N SER A 248 16.22 -4.14 3.64
CA SER A 248 14.85 -4.33 3.10
C SER A 248 14.66 -3.58 1.77
N ILE A 249 15.16 -2.36 1.65
CA ILE A 249 15.07 -1.59 0.40
C ILE A 249 15.85 -2.30 -0.73
N LEU A 250 17.11 -2.65 -0.47
CA LEU A 250 18.01 -3.20 -1.50
C LEU A 250 17.69 -4.66 -1.87
N SER A 251 17.27 -5.48 -0.91
CA SER A 251 17.01 -6.91 -1.10
C SER A 251 15.56 -7.23 -1.46
N SER A 252 14.64 -6.29 -1.21
CA SER A 252 13.22 -6.39 -1.53
C SER A 252 12.80 -5.36 -2.58
N GLU A 253 12.50 -4.11 -2.21
CA GLU A 253 11.90 -3.10 -3.11
C GLU A 253 12.67 -2.93 -4.43
N TYR A 254 13.98 -2.70 -4.37
CA TYR A 254 14.80 -2.49 -5.57
C TYR A 254 14.97 -3.75 -6.42
N ARG A 255 14.69 -4.94 -5.86
CA ARG A 255 14.74 -6.21 -6.62
C ARG A 255 13.40 -6.62 -7.20
N LEU A 256 12.29 -6.15 -6.62
CA LEU A 256 10.93 -6.57 -6.97
C LEU A 256 10.69 -6.53 -8.49
N LEU A 257 10.97 -5.40 -9.13
CA LEU A 257 10.79 -5.24 -10.57
C LEU A 257 11.82 -6.06 -11.37
N SER A 258 13.10 -6.02 -11.00
CA SER A 258 14.14 -6.73 -11.75
C SER A 258 13.94 -8.25 -11.78
N GLU A 259 13.41 -8.85 -10.70
CA GLU A 259 13.12 -10.29 -10.67
C GLU A 259 11.92 -10.66 -11.56
N ILE A 260 10.95 -9.76 -11.71
CA ILE A 260 9.86 -9.96 -12.67
C ILE A 260 10.40 -9.90 -14.09
N LEU A 261 11.20 -8.89 -14.41
CA LEU A 261 11.75 -8.70 -15.76
C LEU A 261 12.74 -9.82 -16.14
N SER A 262 13.51 -10.35 -15.19
CA SER A 262 14.47 -11.45 -15.45
C SER A 262 13.80 -12.75 -15.89
N ARG A 263 12.50 -12.90 -15.63
CA ARG A 263 11.66 -14.03 -16.04
C ARG A 263 11.05 -13.87 -17.44
N GLY A 264 11.33 -12.75 -18.13
CA GLY A 264 10.67 -12.38 -19.39
C GLY A 264 9.23 -11.88 -19.20
N TRP A 265 8.80 -11.68 -17.95
CA TRP A 265 7.51 -11.11 -17.63
C TRP A 265 7.53 -9.59 -17.73
N SER A 266 6.35 -9.00 -17.87
CA SER A 266 6.18 -7.55 -17.94
C SER A 266 5.65 -6.96 -16.63
N ALA A 267 5.87 -5.66 -16.46
CA ALA A 267 5.35 -4.86 -15.37
C ALA A 267 4.79 -3.53 -15.91
N ASP A 268 3.80 -2.97 -15.22
CA ASP A 268 3.13 -1.74 -15.65
C ASP A 268 2.71 -0.90 -14.43
N THR A 269 2.29 0.33 -14.68
CA THR A 269 1.93 1.30 -13.64
C THR A 269 0.68 2.12 -13.94
N LEU A 270 0.05 2.65 -12.88
CA LEU A 270 -1.09 3.55 -12.99
C LEU A 270 -0.72 4.96 -13.48
N LEU A 271 0.57 5.32 -13.47
CA LEU A 271 1.01 6.66 -13.85
C LEU A 271 0.64 6.97 -15.31
N ALA A 272 -0.30 7.90 -15.50
CA ALA A 272 -0.89 8.35 -16.75
C ALA A 272 0.11 8.95 -17.73
N ARG A 273 1.25 9.44 -17.23
CA ARG A 273 2.35 9.90 -18.09
C ARG A 273 3.00 8.78 -18.90
N TYR A 274 2.85 7.53 -18.46
CA TYR A 274 3.44 6.37 -19.11
C TYR A 274 2.41 5.65 -19.98
N ARG A 275 2.86 5.25 -21.17
CA ARG A 275 2.06 4.37 -22.03
C ARG A 275 1.95 3.00 -21.36
N ALA A 276 0.85 2.31 -21.62
CA ALA A 276 0.70 0.91 -21.19
C ALA A 276 1.76 0.03 -21.87
N ASN A 277 2.16 -1.04 -21.17
CA ASN A 277 3.08 -2.08 -21.67
C ASN A 277 4.46 -1.56 -22.12
N ILE A 278 5.06 -0.62 -21.37
CA ILE A 278 6.46 -0.24 -21.58
C ILE A 278 7.39 -1.42 -21.29
N ASP A 279 8.36 -1.64 -22.17
CA ASP A 279 9.44 -2.59 -21.94
C ASP A 279 10.53 -1.96 -21.07
N TRP A 280 10.39 -2.10 -19.76
CA TRP A 280 11.32 -1.57 -18.75
C TRP A 280 12.73 -2.19 -18.82
N THR A 281 12.96 -3.25 -19.60
CA THR A 281 14.31 -3.78 -19.82
C THR A 281 15.16 -2.86 -20.69
N ARG A 282 14.53 -1.98 -21.48
CA ARG A 282 15.22 -1.06 -22.38
C ARG A 282 15.79 0.13 -21.61
N LYS A 283 17.10 0.33 -21.72
CA LYS A 283 17.85 1.43 -21.08
C LYS A 283 17.32 2.82 -21.38
N VAL A 284 16.65 3.02 -22.53
CA VAL A 284 16.04 4.31 -22.88
C VAL A 284 14.99 4.78 -21.86
N HIS A 285 14.44 3.86 -21.04
CA HIS A 285 13.45 4.18 -20.01
C HIS A 285 14.04 4.33 -18.61
N HIS A 286 15.37 4.23 -18.43
CA HIS A 286 16.02 4.14 -17.11
C HIS A 286 16.29 5.50 -16.44
N SER A 287 15.87 6.59 -17.08
CA SER A 287 15.88 7.96 -16.53
C SER A 287 14.47 8.51 -16.32
N CYS A 288 13.49 7.63 -16.12
CA CYS A 288 12.11 8.04 -15.88
C CYS A 288 11.98 8.94 -14.63
N ASN A 289 11.01 9.86 -14.65
CA ASN A 289 10.81 10.90 -13.62
C ASN A 289 12.08 11.70 -13.26
N ASP A 290 13.00 11.93 -14.20
CA ASP A 290 14.28 12.63 -13.95
C ASP A 290 15.06 12.03 -12.78
N ASN A 291 14.98 10.70 -12.66
CA ASN A 291 15.53 9.91 -11.57
C ASN A 291 15.04 10.30 -10.16
N ARG A 292 13.84 10.88 -10.06
CA ARG A 292 13.14 11.18 -8.80
C ARG A 292 12.16 10.06 -8.45
N HIS A 293 11.86 9.94 -7.15
CA HIS A 293 10.85 9.01 -6.68
C HIS A 293 9.44 9.50 -7.03
N SER A 294 8.71 8.77 -7.87
CA SER A 294 7.41 9.16 -8.40
C SER A 294 6.33 9.41 -7.34
N SER A 295 6.43 8.75 -6.19
CA SER A 295 5.51 8.95 -5.08
C SER A 295 5.82 10.18 -4.21
N ARG A 296 6.85 10.98 -4.53
CA ARG A 296 7.16 12.23 -3.82
C ARG A 296 6.41 13.43 -4.41
N ARG A 297 6.19 14.44 -3.57
CA ARG A 297 5.66 15.74 -3.98
C ARG A 297 6.57 16.36 -5.05
N GLY A 298 5.96 16.80 -6.15
CA GLY A 298 6.64 17.49 -7.25
C GLY A 298 7.70 16.65 -7.97
N ALA A 299 7.64 15.32 -7.87
CA ALA A 299 8.63 14.46 -8.48
C ALA A 299 8.35 14.13 -9.95
N LEU A 300 7.16 14.46 -10.46
CA LEU A 300 6.85 14.33 -11.87
C LEU A 300 7.28 15.61 -12.63
N GLU A 301 7.29 15.52 -13.95
CA GLU A 301 7.66 16.62 -14.84
C GLU A 301 6.90 17.92 -14.52
N GLY A 302 7.61 19.05 -14.52
CA GLY A 302 7.03 20.36 -14.18
C GLY A 302 6.71 20.55 -12.69
N ASP A 303 7.38 19.80 -11.81
CA ASP A 303 7.14 19.77 -10.36
C ASP A 303 5.68 19.40 -10.01
N ILE A 304 5.07 18.56 -10.86
CA ILE A 304 3.74 18.02 -10.66
C ILE A 304 3.80 16.88 -9.64
N SER A 305 2.79 16.82 -8.77
CA SER A 305 2.55 15.66 -7.90
C SER A 305 1.51 14.75 -8.54
N VAL A 306 1.65 13.43 -8.33
CA VAL A 306 0.69 12.42 -8.82
C VAL A 306 -0.76 12.78 -8.50
N ASN A 307 -1.67 12.59 -9.46
CA ASN A 307 -3.08 12.88 -9.24
C ASN A 307 -3.70 11.86 -8.27
N ILE A 308 -4.61 12.30 -7.39
CA ILE A 308 -5.23 11.42 -6.38
C ILE A 308 -6.10 10.33 -7.02
N TYR A 309 -6.75 10.60 -8.15
CA TYR A 309 -7.59 9.63 -8.88
C TYR A 309 -6.81 8.76 -9.86
N GLU A 310 -5.55 9.11 -10.11
CA GLU A 310 -4.62 8.31 -10.91
C GLU A 310 -3.96 7.23 -10.03
N ALA A 311 -3.33 7.64 -8.92
CA ALA A 311 -2.68 6.69 -8.02
C ALA A 311 -3.65 5.93 -7.11
N ILE A 312 -4.84 6.50 -6.85
CA ILE A 312 -5.92 6.08 -5.94
C ILE A 312 -5.53 5.85 -4.47
N PHE A 313 -4.26 5.56 -4.18
CA PHE A 313 -3.66 5.56 -2.87
C PHE A 313 -2.44 6.48 -2.89
N VAL A 314 -2.44 7.49 -2.03
CA VAL A 314 -1.45 8.58 -2.07
C VAL A 314 -0.59 8.58 -0.83
N LYS A 315 0.72 8.78 -0.99
CA LYS A 315 1.70 8.79 0.10
C LYS A 315 1.69 10.10 0.86
N ILE A 316 0.82 10.18 1.85
CA ILE A 316 0.57 11.43 2.57
C ILE A 316 1.70 11.82 3.53
N THR A 317 2.48 10.84 4.00
CA THR A 317 3.67 11.08 4.83
C THR A 317 4.77 11.89 4.12
N TRP A 318 4.64 12.08 2.81
CA TRP A 318 5.52 12.93 1.98
C TRP A 318 4.82 14.20 1.47
N CYS A 319 3.72 14.63 2.13
CA CYS A 319 2.94 15.80 1.77
C CYS A 319 2.38 15.80 0.34
N VAL A 320 2.18 14.63 -0.27
CA VAL A 320 1.72 14.57 -1.66
C VAL A 320 0.28 15.05 -1.72
N ARG A 321 0.09 16.26 -2.26
CA ARG A 321 -1.22 16.92 -2.42
C ARG A 321 -2.03 16.95 -1.12
N ALA A 322 -1.35 17.24 0.00
CA ALA A 322 -1.89 17.08 1.35
C ALA A 322 -3.25 17.75 1.57
N LYS A 323 -3.43 19.01 1.12
CA LYS A 323 -4.71 19.73 1.23
C LYS A 323 -5.83 19.05 0.46
N GLU A 324 -5.57 18.64 -0.78
CA GLU A 324 -6.57 17.97 -1.60
C GLU A 324 -6.95 16.60 -1.05
N VAL A 325 -5.95 15.84 -0.59
CA VAL A 325 -6.15 14.57 0.10
C VAL A 325 -7.00 14.77 1.36
N ALA A 326 -6.72 15.79 2.18
CA ALA A 326 -7.47 16.07 3.39
C ALA A 326 -8.95 16.36 3.09
N VAL A 327 -9.21 17.31 2.19
CA VAL A 327 -10.56 17.72 1.78
C VAL A 327 -11.32 16.53 1.17
N THR A 328 -10.69 15.80 0.25
CA THR A 328 -11.34 14.64 -0.39
C THR A 328 -11.56 13.50 0.60
N SER A 329 -10.67 13.32 1.59
CA SER A 329 -10.87 12.34 2.66
C SER A 329 -12.10 12.68 3.48
N LYS A 330 -12.28 13.96 3.83
CA LYS A 330 -13.47 14.42 4.55
C LYS A 330 -14.75 14.13 3.76
N TRP A 331 -14.77 14.44 2.47
CA TRP A 331 -15.93 14.16 1.62
C TRP A 331 -16.27 12.66 1.61
N LEU A 332 -15.28 11.80 1.43
CA LEU A 332 -15.50 10.35 1.40
C LEU A 332 -15.91 9.79 2.77
N LEU A 333 -15.44 10.38 3.88
CA LEU A 333 -15.89 10.02 5.23
C LEU A 333 -17.33 10.48 5.48
N GLN A 334 -17.73 11.66 5.00
CA GLN A 334 -19.11 12.13 5.07
C GLN A 334 -20.03 11.19 4.28
N LEU A 335 -19.70 10.91 3.01
CA LEU A 335 -20.46 9.97 2.18
C LEU A 335 -20.51 8.57 2.79
N SER A 336 -19.39 8.10 3.37
CA SER A 336 -19.37 6.83 4.09
C SER A 336 -20.32 6.85 5.27
N ASN A 337 -20.43 7.95 6.02
CA ASN A 337 -21.37 8.10 7.13
C ASN A 337 -22.80 8.48 6.69
N ASP A 338 -23.15 8.20 5.44
CA ASP A 338 -24.49 8.40 4.86
C ASP A 338 -24.96 9.88 4.87
N TYR A 339 -24.01 10.82 4.89
CA TYR A 339 -24.26 12.24 4.59
C TYR A 339 -24.28 12.47 3.08
N ASP A 340 -25.06 13.46 2.62
CA ASP A 340 -25.20 13.76 1.19
C ASP A 340 -23.98 14.50 0.61
N GLY A 341 -23.10 15.02 1.46
CA GLY A 341 -21.92 15.80 1.06
C GLY A 341 -22.28 17.19 0.55
N THR A 342 -23.50 17.65 0.82
CA THR A 342 -23.99 18.99 0.48
C THR A 342 -23.88 19.97 1.65
N GLU A 343 -23.35 19.52 2.79
CA GLU A 343 -23.16 20.36 3.97
C GLU A 343 -22.06 21.39 3.71
N GLY A 344 -22.33 22.65 4.01
CA GLY A 344 -21.36 23.73 3.86
C GLY A 344 -21.82 24.99 4.58
N THR A 345 -20.88 25.89 4.82
CA THR A 345 -21.16 27.25 5.30
C THR A 345 -20.95 28.23 4.17
N PHE A 346 -21.67 29.35 4.19
CA PHE A 346 -21.51 30.38 3.18
C PHE A 346 -20.11 31.00 3.28
N ASP A 347 -19.24 30.67 2.33
CA ASP A 347 -17.97 31.36 2.12
C ASP A 347 -18.21 32.66 1.37
N ARG A 348 -18.49 33.71 2.13
CA ARG A 348 -18.73 35.05 1.59
C ARG A 348 -17.54 35.55 0.76
N LEU A 349 -16.31 35.30 1.23
CA LEU A 349 -15.12 35.81 0.56
C LEU A 349 -14.87 35.08 -0.76
N GLY A 350 -15.00 33.75 -0.78
CA GLY A 350 -14.92 32.97 -2.01
C GLY A 350 -16.03 33.32 -3.00
N TYR A 351 -17.27 33.54 -2.52
CA TYR A 351 -18.40 33.96 -3.34
C TYR A 351 -18.22 35.37 -3.95
N GLU A 352 -17.79 36.35 -3.15
CA GLU A 352 -17.65 37.74 -3.61
C GLU A 352 -16.44 37.91 -4.56
N ASN A 353 -15.37 37.14 -4.34
CA ASN A 353 -14.08 37.42 -4.97
C ASN A 353 -13.57 36.35 -5.96
N GLY A 354 -14.17 35.15 -5.99
CA GLY A 354 -13.66 34.02 -6.78
C GLY A 354 -12.29 33.53 -6.30
N ILE A 355 -11.81 32.42 -6.87
CA ILE A 355 -10.51 31.81 -6.54
C ILE A 355 -9.67 31.76 -7.82
N SER A 356 -8.82 32.77 -8.06
CA SER A 356 -7.93 32.77 -9.22
C SER A 356 -6.57 33.37 -8.89
N ILE A 357 -5.54 32.63 -9.29
CA ILE A 357 -4.12 32.90 -9.07
C ILE A 357 -3.62 34.07 -9.96
N GLY A 358 -4.37 34.38 -11.03
CA GLY A 358 -4.14 35.53 -11.91
C GLY A 358 -5.32 36.49 -11.98
N GLY A 359 -6.32 36.32 -11.10
CA GLY A 359 -7.45 37.23 -10.96
C GLY A 359 -8.35 37.37 -12.19
N THR A 360 -8.64 36.32 -12.93
CA THR A 360 -9.70 36.38 -13.97
C THR A 360 -10.91 35.59 -13.54
N SER A 361 -11.84 36.31 -12.89
CA SER A 361 -13.28 36.07 -12.68
C SER A 361 -13.73 36.13 -11.20
N GLY A 362 -13.60 37.30 -10.59
CA GLY A 362 -14.33 37.68 -9.37
C GLY A 362 -15.35 38.76 -9.70
N LYS A 363 -16.44 38.87 -8.94
CA LYS A 363 -17.51 39.87 -9.18
C LYS A 363 -16.97 41.31 -9.13
N ASN A 364 -15.86 41.55 -8.41
CA ASN A 364 -15.29 42.88 -8.14
C ASN A 364 -13.79 43.03 -8.49
N GLY A 365 -13.21 42.18 -9.33
CA GLY A 365 -11.84 42.38 -9.86
C GLY A 365 -10.76 41.39 -9.38
N THR A 366 -9.54 41.61 -9.87
CA THR A 366 -8.33 40.78 -9.76
C THR A 366 -7.80 40.71 -8.33
N LEU A 367 -7.67 39.49 -7.78
CA LEU A 367 -7.02 39.22 -6.50
C LEU A 367 -5.58 38.69 -6.63
N ARG A 368 -4.86 38.78 -5.49
CA ARG A 368 -3.60 38.08 -5.23
C ARG A 368 -3.81 36.56 -5.13
N PRO A 369 -2.77 35.75 -5.44
CA PRO A 369 -2.86 34.30 -5.45
C PRO A 369 -3.30 33.68 -4.13
N ASP A 370 -4.28 32.79 -4.20
CA ASP A 370 -4.52 31.76 -3.18
C ASP A 370 -4.46 30.38 -3.85
N VAL A 371 -3.37 30.11 -4.59
CA VAL A 371 -2.91 28.72 -4.64
C VAL A 371 -2.68 28.38 -3.18
N PRO A 372 -3.20 27.26 -2.66
CA PRO A 372 -2.59 26.70 -1.47
C PRO A 372 -1.10 26.56 -1.79
N GLN A 373 -0.28 27.47 -1.28
CA GLN A 373 1.09 27.11 -1.02
C GLN A 373 0.90 26.05 0.06
N ASP A 374 0.88 24.77 -0.33
CA ASP A 374 0.83 23.73 0.69
C ASP A 374 2.02 24.08 1.59
N GLY A 375 1.75 24.46 2.84
CA GLY A 375 2.73 24.93 3.84
C GLY A 375 3.76 23.86 4.20
N CYS A 376 3.92 22.85 3.33
CA CYS A 376 4.98 21.89 3.34
C CYS A 376 6.25 22.42 2.72
N TYR A 377 6.97 23.25 3.49
CA TYR A 377 8.40 22.94 3.61
C TYR A 377 8.57 21.59 4.36
N ILE A 378 7.63 21.28 5.29
CA ILE A 378 7.44 19.99 6.01
C ILE A 378 5.96 19.59 6.24
N GLY A 379 5.00 20.48 6.15
CA GLY A 379 3.65 20.13 5.71
C GLY A 379 2.71 19.91 6.83
N ASP A 380 1.71 20.75 6.81
CA ASP A 380 0.70 20.69 7.82
C ASP A 380 -0.20 19.49 7.56
N THR A 381 0.08 18.38 8.24
CA THR A 381 -0.78 17.20 8.24
C THR A 381 -1.95 17.37 9.20
N SER A 382 -2.07 18.52 9.89
CA SER A 382 -3.20 18.81 10.78
C SER A 382 -4.53 18.74 10.03
N ASP A 383 -4.58 19.24 8.78
CA ASP A 383 -5.77 19.12 7.92
C ASP A 383 -6.19 17.65 7.69
N ILE A 384 -5.25 16.70 7.72
CA ILE A 384 -5.55 15.26 7.55
C ILE A 384 -5.97 14.62 8.89
N LEU A 385 -5.48 15.14 10.01
CA LEU A 385 -5.71 14.59 11.35
C LEU A 385 -6.94 15.19 12.04
N PHE A 386 -7.29 16.43 11.73
CA PHE A 386 -8.36 17.20 12.38
C PHE A 386 -9.44 17.69 11.39
N GLY A 387 -9.33 17.37 10.10
CA GLY A 387 -10.24 17.80 9.03
C GLY A 387 -11.54 17.04 8.89
#